data_AF-A0AA85BNX0-F1
#
_entry.id   AF-A0AA85BNX0-F1
#
_cell.length_a   1.000
_cell.length_b   1.000
_cell.length_c   1.000
_cell.angle_alpha   90.00
_cell.angle_beta   90.00
_cell.angle_gamma   90.00
#
_symmetry.space_group_name_H-M   'P 1'
#
loop_
_entity.id
_entity.type
_entity.pdbx_description
1 polymer ?
#
loop_
_entity_poly.entity_id
_entity_poly.type
_entity_poly.pdbx_seq_one_letter_code
_entity_poly.pdbx_strand_id
1 'polypeptide(L)'
;MTTFGLNRFKRIIGGQSVPRGTYPWAASIQAKRHTSWSTLVTGSEQHYCGAALIKPDWIITAAHCLYDSGEDDEIISYLHPKMWHVRMATEKLSVS
;
A
#
# COMPACT_ATOMS: atom_id res chain seq x y z
N MET A 1 -23.76 -26.11 4.98
CA MET A 1 -22.39 -25.58 4.93
C MET A 1 -22.42 -24.22 4.27
N THR A 2 -22.64 -23.15 5.05
CA THR A 2 -22.57 -21.77 4.55
C THR A 2 -21.13 -21.30 4.66
N THR A 3 -20.48 -21.06 3.53
CA THR A 3 -19.18 -20.39 3.51
C THR A 3 -19.38 -18.94 3.96
N PHE A 4 -18.80 -18.57 5.11
CA PHE A 4 -18.61 -17.16 5.48
C PHE A 4 -17.60 -16.54 4.49
N GLY A 5 -18.09 -16.17 3.31
CA GLY A 5 -17.31 -15.42 2.34
C GLY A 5 -17.14 -13.99 2.84
N LEU A 6 -15.92 -13.63 3.25
CA LEU A 6 -15.57 -12.24 3.54
C LEU A 6 -15.85 -11.39 2.28
N ASN A 7 -16.94 -10.64 2.28
CA ASN A 7 -17.33 -9.80 1.15
C ASN A 7 -16.31 -8.66 1.03
N ARG A 8 -15.35 -8.77 0.10
CA ARG A 8 -14.38 -7.70 -0.15
C ARG A 8 -15.09 -6.57 -0.87
N PHE A 9 -15.43 -5.50 -0.14
CA PHE A 9 -15.95 -4.27 -0.74
C PHE A 9 -14.99 -3.74 -1.81
N LYS A 10 -15.55 -3.23 -2.92
CA LYS A 10 -14.78 -2.52 -3.95
C LYS A 10 -14.00 -1.38 -3.29
N ARG A 11 -12.66 -1.45 -3.30
CA ARG A 11 -11.78 -0.42 -2.72
C ARG A 11 -11.71 0.87 -3.54
N ILE A 12 -12.20 0.87 -4.79
CA ILE A 12 -12.26 2.03 -5.68
C ILE A 12 -13.72 2.24 -6.11
N ILE A 13 -14.31 3.38 -5.73
CA ILE A 13 -15.71 3.74 -6.02
C ILE A 13 -15.79 4.31 -7.44
N GLY A 14 -16.74 3.83 -8.25
CA GLY A 14 -16.93 4.28 -9.63
C GLY A 14 -15.83 3.85 -10.63
N GLY A 15 -14.82 3.11 -10.16
CA GLY A 15 -13.72 2.65 -11.00
C GLY A 15 -14.01 1.39 -11.80
N GLN A 16 -13.14 1.13 -12.76
CA GLN A 16 -13.10 -0.09 -13.58
C GLN A 16 -11.72 -0.75 -13.53
N SER A 17 -11.68 -2.05 -13.79
CA SER A 17 -10.41 -2.78 -13.94
C SER A 17 -9.68 -2.28 -15.19
N VAL A 18 -8.35 -2.27 -15.14
CA VAL A 18 -7.50 -1.90 -16.29
C VAL A 18 -6.54 -3.02 -16.63
N PRO A 19 -6.10 -3.15 -17.90
CA PRO A 19 -5.07 -4.10 -18.29
C PRO A 19 -3.76 -3.89 -17.50
N ARG A 20 -2.99 -4.97 -17.31
CA ARG A 20 -1.66 -4.90 -16.69
C ARG A 20 -0.76 -3.94 -17.46
N GLY A 21 -0.03 -3.08 -16.76
CA GLY A 21 0.89 -2.12 -17.36
C GLY A 21 0.26 -0.82 -17.87
N THR A 22 -1.07 -0.64 -17.73
CA THR A 22 -1.74 0.62 -18.14
C THR A 22 -1.21 1.84 -17.37
N TYR A 23 -0.90 1.65 -16.08
CA TYR A 23 -0.36 2.69 -15.20
C TYR A 23 0.93 2.16 -14.54
N PRO A 24 2.07 2.14 -15.27
CA PRO A 24 3.30 1.52 -14.79
C PRO A 24 3.92 2.24 -13.59
N TRP A 25 3.61 3.52 -13.41
CA TRP A 25 4.02 4.29 -12.23
C TRP A 25 3.25 3.91 -10.97
N ALA A 26 2.10 3.23 -11.06
CA ALA A 26 1.31 2.89 -9.88
C ALA A 26 2.09 1.94 -8.95
N ALA A 27 2.13 2.27 -7.67
CA ALA A 27 2.84 1.52 -6.66
C ALA A 27 1.98 1.30 -5.42
N SER A 28 2.18 0.16 -4.77
CA SER A 28 1.51 -0.25 -3.54
C SER A 28 2.52 -0.30 -2.41
N ILE A 29 2.33 0.54 -1.39
CA ILE A 29 3.06 0.43 -0.12
C ILE A 29 2.41 -0.71 0.68
N GLN A 30 3.20 -1.72 1.01
CA GLN A 30 2.78 -2.83 1.87
C GLN A 30 3.52 -2.76 3.19
N ALA A 31 2.78 -2.81 4.29
CA ALA A 31 3.34 -2.69 5.63
C ALA A 31 2.61 -3.61 6.60
N LYS A 32 3.34 -4.07 7.64
CA LYS A 32 2.74 -4.75 8.80
C LYS A 32 2.25 -3.70 9.79
N ARG A 33 1.06 -3.13 9.55
CA ARG A 33 0.43 -2.34 10.60
C ARG A 33 -0.08 -3.27 11.69
N HIS A 34 0.36 -3.03 12.92
CA HIS A 34 -0.19 -3.67 14.10
C HIS A 34 -1.70 -3.32 14.20
N THR A 35 -2.50 -4.29 14.65
CA THR A 35 -3.97 -4.28 14.91
C THR A 35 -4.93 -4.82 13.87
N SER A 36 -4.53 -5.18 12.63
CA SER A 36 -5.48 -5.86 11.74
C SER A 36 -5.53 -7.37 12.01
N TRP A 37 -6.72 -7.92 12.26
CA TRP A 37 -6.95 -9.36 12.45
C TRP A 37 -6.39 -10.19 11.29
N SER A 38 -6.48 -9.67 10.06
CA SER A 38 -5.89 -10.34 8.89
C SER A 38 -4.36 -10.45 8.99
N THR A 39 -3.68 -9.43 9.50
CA THR A 39 -2.22 -9.46 9.75
C THR A 39 -1.87 -10.46 10.84
N LEU A 40 -2.69 -10.55 11.90
CA LEU A 40 -2.48 -11.50 13.00
C LEU A 40 -2.69 -12.96 12.58
N VAL A 41 -3.66 -13.22 11.70
CA VAL A 41 -3.99 -14.59 11.25
C VAL A 41 -3.12 -15.06 10.09
N THR A 42 -2.72 -14.17 9.18
CA THR A 42 -1.99 -14.56 7.96
C THR A 42 -0.51 -14.22 7.99
N GLY A 43 -0.07 -13.38 8.95
CA GLY A 43 1.30 -12.85 8.99
C GLY A 43 1.71 -11.99 7.78
N SER A 44 0.77 -11.70 6.87
CA SER A 44 1.05 -11.12 5.56
C SER A 44 1.08 -9.60 5.62
N GLU A 45 2.05 -9.01 4.91
CA GLU A 45 2.06 -7.59 4.59
C GLU A 45 0.88 -7.28 3.68
N GLN A 46 0.15 -6.21 3.99
CA GLN A 46 -1.05 -5.83 3.26
C GLN A 46 -0.88 -4.46 2.64
N HIS A 47 -1.58 -4.26 1.52
CA HIS A 47 -1.69 -2.95 0.88
C HIS A 47 -2.24 -1.94 1.88
N TYR A 48 -1.39 -0.95 2.18
CA TYR A 48 -1.66 0.08 3.16
C TYR A 48 -1.94 1.43 2.49
N CYS A 49 -1.04 1.88 1.61
CA CYS A 49 -1.15 3.13 0.87
C CYS A 49 -0.80 2.97 -0.60
N GLY A 50 -1.24 3.92 -1.41
CA GLY A 50 -0.78 4.11 -2.79
C GLY A 50 0.51 4.95 -2.85
N ALA A 51 1.24 4.80 -3.94
CA ALA A 51 2.38 5.63 -4.31
C ALA A 51 2.52 5.69 -5.83
N ALA A 52 3.37 6.60 -6.31
CA ALA A 52 3.75 6.67 -7.72
C ALA A 52 5.27 6.69 -7.87
N LEU A 53 5.81 5.93 -8.82
CA LEU A 53 7.22 5.99 -9.15
C LEU A 53 7.53 7.22 -10.01
N ILE A 54 8.54 7.98 -9.58
CA ILE A 54 8.98 9.21 -10.24
C ILE A 54 10.41 9.09 -10.81
N LYS A 55 11.22 8.16 -10.29
CA LYS A 55 12.56 7.76 -10.78
C LYS A 55 12.84 6.30 -10.38
N PRO A 56 13.86 5.61 -10.94
CA PRO A 56 14.08 4.18 -10.70
C PRO A 56 14.01 3.72 -9.23
N ASP A 57 14.54 4.53 -8.31
CA ASP A 57 14.55 4.22 -6.87
C ASP A 57 13.75 5.21 -6.03
N TRP A 58 12.92 6.05 -6.66
CA TRP A 58 12.16 7.10 -5.97
C TRP A 58 10.68 6.97 -6.25
N ILE A 59 9.91 6.85 -5.18
CA ILE A 59 8.45 6.96 -5.18
C ILE A 59 8.01 8.25 -4.48
N ILE A 60 6.83 8.73 -4.85
CA ILE A 60 6.10 9.78 -4.14
C ILE A 60 4.83 9.19 -3.51
N THR A 61 4.51 9.61 -2.29
CA THR A 61 3.31 9.20 -1.53
C THR A 61 2.87 10.33 -0.61
N ALA A 62 1.73 10.18 0.06
CA ALA A 62 1.25 11.14 1.04
C ALA A 62 2.03 11.03 2.36
N ALA A 63 2.30 12.16 3.02
CA ALA A 63 3.05 12.18 4.28
C ALA A 63 2.40 11.31 5.37
N HIS A 64 1.06 11.35 5.50
CA HIS A 64 0.31 10.53 6.48
C HIS A 64 0.42 9.01 6.23
N CYS A 65 0.97 8.59 5.09
CA CYS A 65 1.27 7.18 4.87
C CYS A 65 2.51 6.73 5.67
N LEU A 66 3.41 7.63 6.02
CA LEU A 66 4.67 7.32 6.73
C LEU A 66 4.69 7.86 8.15
N TYR A 67 4.03 9.00 8.38
CA TYR A 67 4.04 9.75 9.62
C TYR A 67 2.62 9.87 10.19
N ASP A 68 2.53 10.02 11.50
CA ASP A 68 1.32 10.39 12.21
C ASP A 68 1.62 11.48 13.22
N SER A 69 0.62 12.27 13.54
CA SER A 69 0.68 13.29 14.57
C SER A 69 0.26 12.65 15.89
N GLY A 70 1.19 12.55 16.85
CA GLY A 70 0.86 12.19 18.23
C GLY A 70 0.00 13.25 18.91
N GLU A 71 -0.42 12.99 20.16
CA GLU A 71 -1.26 13.90 20.95
C GLU A 71 -0.60 15.29 21.18
N ASP A 72 0.73 15.39 21.08
CA ASP A 72 1.52 16.62 21.25
C ASP A 72 2.09 17.20 19.94
N ASP A 73 1.47 16.91 18.77
CA ASP A 73 2.01 17.24 17.43
C ASP A 73 3.40 16.63 17.15
N GLU A 74 3.84 15.66 17.96
CA GLU A 74 5.08 14.94 17.71
C GLU A 74 4.92 14.07 16.46
N ILE A 75 5.84 14.22 15.50
CA ILE A 75 5.85 13.42 14.28
C ILE A 75 6.35 12.02 14.60
N ILE A 76 5.44 11.05 14.69
CA ILE A 76 5.77 9.66 14.92
C ILE A 76 5.89 8.95 13.58
N SER A 77 7.09 8.45 13.25
CA SER A 77 7.32 7.60 12.08
C SER A 77 6.99 6.15 12.43
N TYR A 78 5.84 5.65 11.97
CA TYR A 78 5.42 4.27 12.25
C TYR A 78 6.09 3.21 11.40
N LEU A 79 6.83 3.60 10.37
CA LEU A 79 7.41 2.67 9.40
C LEU A 79 8.92 2.74 9.45
N HIS A 80 9.52 2.11 10.47
CA HIS A 80 10.91 1.68 10.38
C HIS A 80 11.12 1.03 8.99
N PRO A 81 12.18 1.38 8.24
CA PRO A 81 12.40 0.89 6.86
C PRO A 81 12.41 -0.63 6.67
N LYS A 82 12.43 -1.42 7.77
CA LYS A 82 12.38 -2.88 7.75
C LYS A 82 10.96 -3.44 7.80
N MET A 83 9.95 -2.59 8.01
CA MET A 83 8.56 -3.00 8.25
C MET A 83 7.62 -2.74 7.06
N TRP A 84 8.16 -2.18 5.97
CA TRP A 84 7.42 -1.91 4.75
C TRP A 84 8.25 -2.19 3.52
N HIS A 85 7.56 -2.50 2.42
CA HIS A 85 8.13 -2.60 1.10
C HIS A 85 7.17 -2.04 0.05
N VAL A 86 7.67 -1.79 -1.15
CA VAL A 86 6.87 -1.30 -2.27
C VAL A 86 6.70 -2.40 -3.31
N ARG A 87 5.47 -2.59 -3.78
CA ARG A 87 5.20 -3.39 -4.98
C ARG A 87 4.82 -2.48 -6.14
N MET A 88 5.59 -2.59 -7.20
CA MET A 88 5.37 -1.88 -8.46
C MET A 88 4.30 -2.56 -9.30
N ALA A 89 3.51 -1.80 -10.06
CA ALA A 89 2.54 -2.35 -11.00
C ALA A 89 3.19 -2.98 -12.24
N THR A 90 4.49 -2.73 -12.47
CA THR A 90 5.29 -3.29 -13.57
C THR A 90 6.60 -3.87 -13.04
N GLU A 91 7.06 -4.94 -13.67
CA GLU A 91 8.37 -5.56 -13.41
C GLU A 91 9.52 -4.85 -14.15
N LYS A 92 9.20 -4.07 -15.18
CA LYS A 92 10.17 -3.29 -15.96
C LYS A 92 9.82 -1.82 -15.95
N LEU A 93 10.81 -1.01 -15.59
CA LEU A 93 10.75 0.44 -15.72
C LEU A 93 10.87 0.80 -17.21
N SER A 94 9.76 1.17 -17.84
CA SER A 94 9.81 1.87 -19.11
C SER A 94 10.13 3.34 -18.82
N VAL A 95 11.39 3.65 -18.56
CA VAL A 95 11.85 5.03 -18.64
C VAL A 95 11.98 5.32 -20.13
N SER A 96 10.99 6.03 -20.69
CA SER A 96 11.02 6.54 -22.06
C SER A 96 12.09 7.61 -22.22
#